data_AF-A0A1M3ETE5-F1
#
_entry.id   AF-A0A1M3ETE5-F1
#
_cell.length_a   1.000
_cell.length_b   1.000
_cell.length_c   1.000
_cell.angle_alpha   90.00
_cell.angle_beta   90.00
_cell.angle_gamma   90.00
#
_symmetry.space_group_name_H-M   'P 1'
#
loop_
_entity.id
_entity.type
_entity.pdbx_description
1 polymer ?
#
loop_
_entity_poly.entity_id
_entity_poly.type
_entity_poly.pdbx_seq_one_letter_code
_entity_poly.pdbx_strand_id
1 'polypeptide(L)'
;MIGKLLTGTLLILTVPALATLTALTVGSSADHCLDSSQPSAVPTPTFTAEATVPDSGPTSPTGAPTAGCIPDLGAHAAVATVPAGTPTDVAAAVRNGLAYVGVTGGWYQRCDQLACRAYGYANSGYVSAHTHWLAMLATGHAHPGDPCPPLGSFVFFNTGRPDGHVSLVVQADPGSCDHTVIQVTANEIFDHATGNHGGVYQLSLARLEGMYLGGHGYLGWSDPVCAGALVPPGAPSANAGS
;
A
#
# COMPACT_ATOMS: atom_id res chain seq x y z
N MET A 1 43.22 59.07 1.93
CA MET A 1 44.02 58.88 0.70
C MET A 1 44.01 57.39 0.38
N ILE A 2 43.31 56.96 -0.67
CA ILE A 2 43.90 56.52 -1.97
C ILE A 2 44.65 55.20 -1.79
N GLY A 3 44.41 54.07 -2.46
CA GLY A 3 43.55 53.65 -3.58
C GLY A 3 43.63 52.10 -3.66
N LYS A 4 42.63 51.39 -4.22
CA LYS A 4 42.62 50.82 -5.60
C LYS A 4 43.78 49.81 -5.86
N LEU A 5 43.67 48.64 -6.48
CA LEU A 5 42.65 48.00 -7.32
C LEU A 5 43.07 46.52 -7.61
N LEU A 6 42.08 45.62 -7.73
CA LEU A 6 41.89 44.53 -8.72
C LEU A 6 43.06 43.66 -9.23
N THR A 7 42.91 42.33 -9.10
CA THR A 7 42.82 41.28 -10.17
C THR A 7 42.88 39.90 -9.48
N GLY A 8 42.10 38.87 -9.76
CA GLY A 8 41.30 38.53 -10.93
C GLY A 8 41.61 37.07 -11.28
N THR A 9 40.77 36.10 -10.86
CA THR A 9 40.75 34.77 -11.50
C THR A 9 39.35 34.17 -11.37
N LEU A 10 38.57 34.38 -12.43
CA LEU A 10 37.26 33.79 -12.64
C LEU A 10 37.49 32.36 -13.16
N LEU A 11 37.32 31.35 -12.32
CA LEU A 11 37.35 29.95 -12.74
C LEU A 11 35.97 29.60 -13.30
N ILE A 12 35.85 29.59 -14.62
CA ILE A 12 34.66 29.15 -15.34
C ILE A 12 34.64 27.61 -15.30
N LEU A 13 33.82 27.04 -14.41
CA LEU A 13 33.46 25.62 -14.47
C LEU A 13 32.32 25.47 -15.49
N THR A 14 32.69 25.13 -16.71
CA THR A 14 31.76 24.62 -17.73
C THR A 14 31.32 23.21 -17.33
N VAL A 15 30.11 23.09 -16.79
CA VAL A 15 29.44 21.80 -16.62
C VAL A 15 28.77 21.44 -17.96
N PRO A 16 29.13 20.32 -18.62
CA PRO A 16 28.39 19.86 -19.78
C PRO A 16 27.03 19.34 -19.30
N ALA A 17 25.96 20.00 -19.78
CA ALA A 17 24.60 19.52 -19.71
C ALA A 17 24.45 18.27 -20.60
N LEU A 18 24.75 17.09 -20.06
CA LEU A 18 24.16 15.85 -20.56
C LEU A 18 22.76 15.75 -19.96
N ALA A 19 21.77 16.27 -20.69
CA ALA A 19 20.38 15.92 -20.50
C ALA A 19 20.20 14.47 -20.95
N THR A 20 20.21 13.54 -19.99
CA THR A 20 19.75 12.17 -20.18
C THR A 20 18.25 12.20 -20.45
N LEU A 21 17.90 12.12 -21.74
CA LEU A 21 16.55 11.86 -22.20
C LEU A 21 16.27 10.36 -22.04
N THR A 22 15.91 9.91 -20.84
CA THR A 22 15.24 8.62 -20.62
C THR A 22 13.79 8.90 -20.28
N ALA A 23 13.02 9.20 -21.33
CA ALA A 23 11.59 9.42 -21.26
C ALA A 23 10.88 8.19 -21.84
N LEU A 24 9.97 7.63 -21.04
CA LEU A 24 8.85 6.76 -21.39
C LEU A 24 9.15 5.39 -22.06
N THR A 25 9.30 4.38 -21.20
CA THR A 25 8.67 3.07 -21.43
C THR A 25 7.84 2.71 -20.20
N VAL A 26 6.75 3.46 -20.01
CA VAL A 26 5.63 3.04 -19.13
C VAL A 26 4.42 2.95 -20.04
N GLY A 27 4.23 1.79 -20.67
CA GLY A 27 3.21 1.64 -21.70
C GLY A 27 3.39 0.38 -22.54
N SER A 28 3.35 -0.81 -21.92
CA SER A 28 3.09 -2.06 -22.66
C SER A 28 2.11 -2.98 -21.94
N SER A 29 1.68 -2.66 -20.72
CA SER A 29 0.73 -3.48 -19.97
C SER A 29 -0.74 -3.12 -20.22
N ALA A 30 -1.01 -2.00 -20.90
CA ALA A 30 -2.39 -1.55 -21.19
C ALA A 30 -2.94 -2.12 -22.52
N ASP A 31 -2.07 -2.47 -23.47
CA ASP A 31 -2.51 -2.91 -24.81
C ASP A 31 -3.09 -4.33 -24.82
N HIS A 32 -2.81 -5.15 -23.80
CA HIS A 32 -3.37 -6.50 -23.72
C HIS A 32 -4.84 -6.55 -23.23
N CYS A 33 -5.39 -5.46 -22.71
CA CYS A 33 -6.78 -5.43 -22.24
C CYS A 33 -7.81 -5.10 -23.33
N LEU A 34 -7.40 -4.55 -24.47
CA LEU A 34 -8.34 -4.11 -25.50
C LEU A 34 -8.70 -5.19 -26.54
N ASP A 35 -7.94 -6.27 -26.64
CA ASP A 35 -8.14 -7.28 -27.71
C ASP A 35 -9.11 -8.43 -27.33
N SER A 36 -9.52 -8.55 -26.06
CA SER A 36 -10.42 -9.63 -25.61
C SER A 36 -11.90 -9.26 -25.52
N SER A 37 -12.28 -8.04 -25.90
CA SER A 37 -13.69 -7.60 -25.89
C SER A 37 -14.34 -7.83 -27.25
N GLN A 38 -14.50 -9.10 -27.64
CA GLN A 38 -15.39 -9.46 -28.74
C GLN A 38 -16.84 -9.50 -28.21
N PRO A 39 -17.76 -8.65 -28.69
CA PRO A 39 -19.13 -8.66 -28.19
C PRO A 39 -19.85 -9.93 -28.65
N SER A 40 -20.17 -10.81 -27.70
CA SER A 40 -21.18 -11.86 -27.94
C SER A 40 -22.53 -11.21 -28.18
N ALA A 41 -23.18 -11.65 -29.25
CA ALA A 41 -24.48 -11.16 -29.70
C ALA A 41 -25.52 -11.22 -28.57
N VAL A 42 -26.19 -10.09 -28.36
CA VAL A 42 -27.34 -9.96 -27.46
C VAL A 42 -28.52 -10.75 -28.06
N PRO A 43 -29.10 -11.76 -27.39
CA PRO A 43 -30.37 -12.31 -27.82
C PRO A 43 -31.51 -11.36 -27.45
N THR A 44 -32.35 -11.08 -28.44
CA THR A 44 -33.59 -10.30 -28.35
C THR A 44 -34.54 -10.87 -27.28
N PRO A 45 -35.11 -10.07 -26.36
CA PRO A 45 -36.08 -10.57 -25.41
C PRO A 45 -37.46 -10.74 -26.07
N THR A 46 -37.95 -11.97 -26.11
CA THR A 46 -39.36 -12.29 -26.38
C THR A 46 -40.09 -12.42 -25.05
N PHE A 47 -41.08 -11.56 -24.81
CA PHE A 47 -42.01 -11.68 -23.68
C PHE A 47 -43.17 -12.61 -24.05
N THR A 48 -43.33 -13.69 -23.28
CA THR A 48 -44.58 -14.46 -23.23
C THR A 48 -44.88 -14.77 -21.77
N ALA A 49 -46.07 -14.36 -21.32
CA ALA A 49 -46.59 -14.65 -20.00
C ALA A 49 -47.32 -16.00 -19.99
N GLU A 50 -46.95 -16.91 -19.09
CA GLU A 50 -47.90 -17.80 -18.40
C GLU A 50 -47.21 -18.49 -17.21
N ALA A 51 -47.98 -18.70 -16.13
CA ALA A 51 -47.54 -19.16 -14.83
C ALA A 51 -47.46 -20.69 -14.74
N THR A 52 -46.43 -21.23 -14.08
CA THR A 52 -46.57 -22.39 -13.15
C THR A 52 -45.33 -22.49 -12.25
N VAL A 53 -45.56 -22.66 -10.94
CA VAL A 53 -44.53 -22.98 -9.93
C VAL A 53 -44.31 -24.49 -9.91
N PRO A 54 -43.06 -24.96 -9.81
CA PRO A 54 -42.80 -26.09 -8.92
C PRO A 54 -41.57 -25.90 -8.02
N ASP A 55 -41.72 -26.49 -6.84
CA ASP A 55 -40.76 -26.70 -5.74
C ASP A 55 -39.56 -27.57 -6.16
N SER A 56 -38.34 -27.18 -5.78
CA SER A 56 -37.13 -28.01 -5.68
C SER A 56 -35.99 -27.24 -4.99
N GLY A 57 -35.64 -27.65 -3.76
CA GLY A 57 -34.32 -27.68 -3.07
C GLY A 57 -33.19 -26.63 -3.32
N PRO A 58 -32.23 -26.49 -2.38
CA PRO A 58 -31.25 -25.41 -2.41
C PRO A 58 -30.10 -25.72 -3.39
N THR A 59 -30.02 -24.95 -4.47
CA THR A 59 -28.82 -24.87 -5.32
C THR A 59 -28.10 -23.55 -5.05
N SER A 60 -26.91 -23.65 -4.47
CA SER A 60 -25.95 -22.55 -4.38
C SER A 60 -25.59 -22.03 -5.77
N PRO A 61 -25.68 -20.72 -6.05
CA PRO A 61 -24.94 -20.13 -7.14
C PRO A 61 -23.54 -19.78 -6.63
N THR A 62 -22.57 -20.63 -6.99
CA THR A 62 -21.16 -20.30 -7.08
C THR A 62 -21.00 -19.23 -8.16
N GLY A 63 -21.29 -17.98 -7.80
CA GLY A 63 -20.96 -16.81 -8.62
C GLY A 63 -19.53 -16.41 -8.30
N ALA A 64 -18.58 -16.88 -9.12
CA ALA A 64 -17.24 -16.33 -9.10
C ALA A 64 -17.33 -14.82 -9.36
N PRO A 65 -16.77 -13.95 -8.50
CA PRO A 65 -16.74 -12.52 -8.79
C PRO A 65 -15.92 -12.32 -10.06
N THR A 66 -16.55 -11.72 -11.06
CA THR A 66 -15.92 -11.31 -12.31
C THR A 66 -14.76 -10.37 -11.97
N ALA A 67 -13.54 -10.85 -12.19
CA ALA A 67 -12.32 -10.08 -12.01
C ALA A 67 -12.32 -8.91 -12.99
N GLY A 68 -12.72 -7.72 -12.52
CA GLY A 68 -12.41 -6.47 -13.20
C GLY A 68 -10.90 -6.29 -13.19
N CYS A 69 -10.33 -5.96 -14.34
CA CYS A 69 -8.89 -5.82 -14.54
C CYS A 69 -8.29 -4.76 -13.60
N ILE A 70 -7.79 -5.21 -12.46
CA ILE A 70 -6.79 -4.47 -11.70
C ILE A 70 -5.49 -4.61 -12.49
N PRO A 71 -4.74 -3.53 -12.76
CA PRO A 71 -3.41 -3.63 -13.34
C PRO A 71 -2.64 -4.72 -12.59
N ASP A 72 -2.07 -5.66 -13.33
CA ASP A 72 -1.36 -6.81 -12.79
C ASP A 72 -0.45 -6.34 -11.65
N LEU A 73 -0.80 -6.68 -10.40
CA LEU A 73 -0.06 -6.28 -9.19
C LEU A 73 1.26 -7.05 -9.07
N GLY A 74 1.84 -7.43 -10.21
CA GLY A 74 2.90 -8.40 -10.39
C GLY A 74 2.39 -9.81 -10.16
N ALA A 75 2.02 -10.53 -11.23
CA ALA A 75 1.78 -11.98 -11.22
C ALA A 75 2.99 -12.83 -10.74
N HIS A 76 4.09 -12.18 -10.36
CA HIS A 76 5.32 -12.77 -9.83
C HIS A 76 5.77 -12.16 -8.48
N ALA A 77 5.00 -11.24 -7.90
CA ALA A 77 5.26 -10.73 -6.56
C ALA A 77 5.07 -11.85 -5.53
N ALA A 78 6.06 -12.05 -4.64
CA ALA A 78 5.80 -12.77 -3.41
C ALA A 78 4.67 -12.03 -2.68
N VAL A 79 3.59 -12.74 -2.38
CA VAL A 79 2.40 -12.22 -1.70
C VAL A 79 2.46 -12.67 -0.25
N ALA A 80 2.14 -11.77 0.69
CA ALA A 80 2.18 -12.11 2.11
C ALA A 80 1.20 -13.24 2.45
N THR A 81 1.57 -14.10 3.40
CA THR A 81 0.68 -15.19 3.84
C THR A 81 -0.42 -14.60 4.70
N VAL A 82 -1.64 -14.54 4.17
CA VAL A 82 -2.78 -14.01 4.91
C VAL A 82 -3.29 -15.06 5.90
N PRO A 83 -3.32 -14.77 7.22
CA PRO A 83 -3.85 -15.70 8.20
C PRO A 83 -5.32 -16.06 7.92
N ALA A 84 -5.69 -17.31 8.21
CA ALA A 84 -7.08 -17.73 8.10
C ALA A 84 -7.99 -16.87 8.98
N GLY A 85 -9.16 -16.47 8.46
CA GLY A 85 -10.10 -15.60 9.16
C GLY A 85 -9.84 -14.10 9.00
N THR A 86 -8.77 -13.70 8.29
CA THR A 86 -8.58 -12.30 7.88
C THR A 86 -9.73 -11.85 6.96
N PRO A 87 -10.38 -10.70 7.20
CA PRO A 87 -11.56 -10.27 6.45
C PRO A 87 -11.36 -10.04 4.96
N THR A 88 -10.15 -9.66 4.55
CA THR A 88 -9.84 -9.32 3.16
C THR A 88 -8.53 -9.97 2.72
N ASP A 89 -8.45 -10.32 1.44
CA ASP A 89 -7.19 -10.75 0.82
C ASP A 89 -6.22 -9.57 0.60
N VAL A 90 -5.00 -9.90 0.15
CA VAL A 90 -3.95 -8.90 -0.13
C VAL A 90 -4.38 -7.89 -1.18
N ALA A 91 -5.03 -8.31 -2.27
CA ALA A 91 -5.41 -7.40 -3.34
C ALA A 91 -6.42 -6.36 -2.84
N ALA A 92 -7.41 -6.78 -2.05
CA ALA A 92 -8.36 -5.90 -1.39
C ALA A 92 -7.68 -4.99 -0.36
N ALA A 93 -6.76 -5.52 0.45
CA ALA A 93 -6.02 -4.72 1.41
C ALA A 93 -5.17 -3.63 0.75
N VAL A 94 -4.47 -3.95 -0.33
CA VAL A 94 -3.70 -2.97 -1.12
C VAL A 94 -4.61 -1.88 -1.68
N ARG A 95 -5.75 -2.25 -2.29
CA ARG A 95 -6.74 -1.27 -2.77
C ARG A 95 -7.25 -0.38 -1.63
N ASN A 96 -7.60 -0.97 -0.49
CA ASN A 96 -8.10 -0.25 0.68
C ASN A 96 -7.03 0.71 1.24
N GLY A 97 -5.78 0.26 1.35
CA GLY A 97 -4.66 1.08 1.81
C GLY A 97 -4.40 2.27 0.89
N LEU A 98 -4.38 2.03 -0.43
CA LEU A 98 -4.23 3.10 -1.42
C LEU A 98 -5.40 4.10 -1.41
N ALA A 99 -6.61 3.67 -1.06
CA ALA A 99 -7.76 4.58 -0.94
C ALA A 99 -7.63 5.60 0.21
N TYR A 100 -6.73 5.39 1.17
CA TYR A 100 -6.40 6.39 2.19
C TYR A 100 -5.40 7.43 1.71
N VAL A 101 -4.61 7.16 0.67
CA VAL A 101 -3.56 8.07 0.24
C VAL A 101 -4.17 9.42 -0.15
N GLY A 102 -3.69 10.50 0.47
CA GLY A 102 -4.18 11.86 0.26
C GLY A 102 -5.22 12.33 1.28
N VAL A 103 -5.72 11.49 2.20
CA VAL A 103 -6.44 12.03 3.37
C VAL A 103 -5.51 12.93 4.18
N THR A 104 -6.03 14.06 4.64
CA THR A 104 -5.25 15.13 5.30
C THR A 104 -5.34 15.09 6.83
N GLY A 105 -6.19 14.22 7.38
CA GLY A 105 -6.27 14.05 8.83
C GLY A 105 -7.03 12.82 9.30
N GLY A 106 -7.10 12.68 10.62
CA GLY A 106 -7.80 11.58 11.30
C GLY A 106 -6.94 10.35 11.59
N TRP A 107 -5.70 10.32 11.07
CA TRP A 107 -4.74 9.22 11.28
C TRP A 107 -3.56 9.59 12.18
N TYR A 108 -3.69 10.62 13.03
CA TYR A 108 -2.64 11.00 13.97
C TYR A 108 -2.41 9.88 15.01
N GLN A 109 -1.17 9.42 15.15
CA GLN A 109 -0.71 8.30 15.98
C GLN A 109 -1.47 6.99 15.75
N ARG A 110 -1.88 6.72 14.51
CA ARG A 110 -2.74 5.58 14.14
C ARG A 110 -2.11 4.67 13.08
N CYS A 111 -0.78 4.62 12.97
CA CYS A 111 -0.06 3.80 11.99
C CYS A 111 -0.52 2.34 11.97
N ASP A 112 -0.61 1.72 13.16
CA ASP A 112 -0.99 0.32 13.30
C ASP A 112 -2.48 0.07 13.00
N GLN A 113 -3.33 1.01 13.40
CA GLN A 113 -4.74 1.00 13.00
C GLN A 113 -4.88 1.14 11.48
N LEU A 114 -4.06 1.96 10.81
CA LEU A 114 -4.14 2.18 9.36
C LEU A 114 -3.77 0.91 8.59
N ALA A 115 -2.67 0.25 8.97
CA ALA A 115 -2.25 -1.00 8.37
C ALA A 115 -3.33 -2.09 8.51
N CYS A 116 -3.86 -2.29 9.73
CA CYS A 116 -4.93 -3.26 9.97
C CYS A 116 -6.28 -2.86 9.38
N ARG A 117 -6.55 -1.55 9.21
CA ARG A 117 -7.77 -1.06 8.54
C ARG A 117 -7.82 -1.49 7.08
N ALA A 118 -6.67 -1.54 6.40
CA ALA A 118 -6.60 -2.07 5.05
C ALA A 118 -7.14 -3.51 4.98
N TYR A 119 -6.88 -4.30 6.02
CA TYR A 119 -7.36 -5.68 6.18
C TYR A 119 -8.77 -5.84 6.76
N GLY A 120 -9.53 -4.74 6.87
CA GLY A 120 -10.93 -4.79 7.35
C GLY A 120 -11.07 -4.81 8.87
N TYR A 121 -10.03 -4.43 9.62
CA TYR A 121 -10.11 -4.28 11.07
C TYR A 121 -10.40 -2.83 11.50
N ALA A 122 -11.12 -2.67 12.60
CA ALA A 122 -11.40 -1.40 13.23
C ALA A 122 -10.21 -0.84 14.02
N ASN A 123 -9.34 -1.72 14.52
CA ASN A 123 -8.09 -1.42 15.22
C ASN A 123 -7.13 -2.60 15.02
N SER A 124 -5.84 -2.44 15.37
CA SER A 124 -4.88 -3.54 15.23
C SER A 124 -5.02 -4.61 16.31
N GLY A 125 -5.61 -4.27 17.46
CA GLY A 125 -5.61 -5.10 18.66
C GLY A 125 -4.34 -4.96 19.51
N TYR A 126 -3.38 -4.14 19.09
CA TYR A 126 -2.15 -3.85 19.82
C TYR A 126 -2.12 -2.38 20.25
N VAL A 127 -1.49 -2.12 21.40
CA VAL A 127 -1.39 -0.76 21.96
C VAL A 127 -0.37 0.11 21.22
N SER A 128 0.55 -0.49 20.49
CA SER A 128 1.57 0.19 19.67
C SER A 128 2.09 -0.72 18.57
N ALA A 129 2.72 -0.13 17.54
CA ALA A 129 3.39 -0.89 16.49
C ALA A 129 4.59 -1.70 17.05
N HIS A 130 5.27 -1.19 18.08
CA HIS A 130 6.31 -1.94 18.78
C HIS A 130 5.75 -3.20 19.47
N THR A 131 4.64 -3.09 20.19
CA THR A 131 3.98 -4.24 20.80
C THR A 131 3.49 -5.23 19.74
N HIS A 132 2.98 -4.73 18.62
CA HIS A 132 2.59 -5.56 17.50
C HIS A 132 3.79 -6.35 16.92
N TRP A 133 4.92 -5.68 16.66
CA TRP A 133 6.14 -6.34 16.21
C TRP A 133 6.61 -7.45 17.18
N LEU A 134 6.62 -7.18 18.49
CA LEU A 134 6.99 -8.16 19.51
C LEU A 134 6.05 -9.37 19.51
N ALA A 135 4.75 -9.16 19.27
CA ALA A 135 3.80 -10.25 19.13
C ALA A 135 4.12 -11.10 17.88
N MET A 136 4.42 -10.47 16.75
CA MET A 136 4.77 -11.17 15.50
C MET A 136 6.04 -12.01 15.65
N LEU A 137 7.04 -11.51 16.37
CA LEU A 137 8.22 -12.29 16.78
C LEU A 137 7.84 -13.50 17.62
N ALA A 138 7.01 -13.32 18.64
CA ALA A 138 6.61 -14.38 19.57
C ALA A 138 5.79 -15.49 18.90
N THR A 139 5.00 -15.15 17.88
CA THR A 139 4.14 -16.10 17.15
C THR A 139 4.79 -16.66 15.89
N GLY A 140 6.01 -16.23 15.53
CA GLY A 140 6.72 -16.72 14.34
C GLY A 140 6.20 -16.16 13.01
N HIS A 141 5.50 -15.03 13.03
CA HIS A 141 5.02 -14.32 11.83
C HIS A 141 5.99 -13.23 11.36
N ALA A 142 6.99 -12.89 12.16
CA ALA A 142 7.99 -11.88 11.84
C ALA A 142 9.17 -12.47 11.07
N HIS A 143 9.71 -11.66 10.16
CA HIS A 143 10.89 -11.89 9.35
C HIS A 143 11.93 -10.79 9.66
N PRO A 144 12.72 -10.93 10.74
CA PRO A 144 13.56 -9.86 11.25
C PRO A 144 14.72 -9.55 10.30
N GLY A 145 14.89 -8.26 9.97
CA GLY A 145 15.95 -7.78 9.09
C GLY A 145 15.87 -8.24 7.63
N ASP A 146 14.82 -8.98 7.24
CA ASP A 146 14.62 -9.41 5.88
C ASP A 146 14.25 -8.19 4.99
N PRO A 147 15.05 -7.87 3.96
CA PRO A 147 14.83 -6.71 3.09
C PRO A 147 13.78 -6.96 1.99
N CYS A 148 13.18 -8.15 1.94
CA CYS A 148 12.30 -8.56 0.85
C CYS A 148 10.83 -8.67 1.29
N PRO A 149 10.17 -7.59 1.75
CA PRO A 149 8.81 -7.70 2.21
C PRO A 149 7.85 -7.98 1.04
N PRO A 150 6.99 -9.01 1.14
CA PRO A 150 6.05 -9.35 0.09
C PRO A 150 4.89 -8.35 0.02
N LEU A 151 4.15 -8.36 -1.10
CA LEU A 151 2.98 -7.52 -1.29
C LEU A 151 1.94 -7.81 -0.19
N GLY A 152 1.42 -6.76 0.44
CA GLY A 152 0.45 -6.86 1.53
C GLY A 152 1.05 -7.14 2.91
N SER A 153 2.35 -7.35 3.04
CA SER A 153 2.98 -7.50 4.36
C SER A 153 2.98 -6.19 5.15
N PHE A 154 3.20 -6.31 6.45
CA PHE A 154 3.48 -5.18 7.33
C PHE A 154 4.98 -5.03 7.52
N VAL A 155 5.53 -3.84 7.30
CA VAL A 155 6.92 -3.51 7.63
C VAL A 155 6.95 -2.71 8.93
N PHE A 156 7.91 -3.01 9.81
CA PHE A 156 8.00 -2.41 11.13
C PHE A 156 9.29 -1.61 11.31
N PHE A 157 9.20 -0.54 12.10
CA PHE A 157 10.33 0.34 12.36
C PHE A 157 10.48 0.67 13.84
N ASN A 158 11.72 0.64 14.30
CA ASN A 158 12.16 1.37 15.46
C ASN A 158 12.39 2.83 15.07
N THR A 159 11.58 3.72 15.63
CA THR A 159 11.64 5.16 15.36
C THR A 159 12.49 5.92 16.39
N GLY A 160 13.08 5.23 17.36
CA GLY A 160 13.67 5.84 18.57
C GLY A 160 12.63 6.31 19.59
N ARG A 161 11.34 6.05 19.35
CA ARG A 161 10.21 6.33 20.24
C ARG A 161 9.56 5.00 20.67
N PRO A 162 8.86 4.98 21.83
CA PRO A 162 8.33 3.74 22.40
C PRO A 162 7.33 3.01 21.50
N ASP A 163 6.56 3.73 20.69
CA ASP A 163 5.45 3.11 19.94
C ASP A 163 5.87 2.47 18.61
N GLY A 164 7.06 2.79 18.09
CA GLY A 164 7.51 2.35 16.77
C GLY A 164 6.68 2.94 15.61
N HIS A 165 6.78 2.31 14.44
CA HIS A 165 5.92 2.57 13.28
C HIS A 165 5.70 1.28 12.50
N VAL A 166 4.56 1.18 11.83
CA VAL A 166 4.23 0.08 10.93
C VAL A 166 3.59 0.63 9.67
N SER A 167 3.85 -0.01 8.54
CA SER A 167 3.32 0.37 7.23
C SER A 167 2.91 -0.84 6.42
N LEU A 168 1.90 -0.68 5.56
CA LEU A 168 1.46 -1.72 4.62
C LEU A 168 2.27 -1.62 3.33
N VAL A 169 2.79 -2.74 2.83
CA VAL A 169 3.40 -2.83 1.50
C VAL A 169 2.31 -2.86 0.42
N VAL A 170 2.27 -1.84 -0.42
CA VAL A 170 1.30 -1.68 -1.53
C VAL A 170 1.91 -1.92 -2.90
N GLN A 171 3.23 -2.02 -2.98
CA GLN A 171 3.97 -2.50 -4.15
C GLN A 171 5.24 -3.19 -3.67
N ALA A 172 5.46 -4.44 -4.08
CA ALA A 172 6.65 -5.22 -3.73
C ALA A 172 7.64 -5.31 -4.90
N ASP A 173 8.87 -5.75 -4.61
CA ASP A 173 9.90 -6.05 -5.59
C ASP A 173 10.56 -7.40 -5.27
N PRO A 174 9.92 -8.52 -5.63
CA PRO A 174 10.38 -9.87 -5.26
C PRO A 174 11.72 -10.26 -5.90
N GLY A 175 12.17 -9.51 -6.92
CA GLY A 175 13.35 -9.84 -7.70
C GLY A 175 14.61 -9.26 -7.08
N SER A 176 14.64 -7.94 -6.91
CA SER A 176 15.81 -7.22 -6.38
C SER A 176 15.68 -6.82 -4.92
N CYS A 177 14.47 -6.84 -4.35
CA CYS A 177 14.19 -6.29 -3.03
C CYS A 177 14.71 -4.85 -2.90
N ASP A 178 14.59 -4.06 -3.96
CA ASP A 178 15.06 -2.69 -3.99
C ASP A 178 14.06 -1.80 -3.25
N HIS A 179 14.46 -1.36 -2.06
CA HIS A 179 13.65 -0.50 -1.20
C HIS A 179 13.30 0.85 -1.86
N THR A 180 13.99 1.26 -2.93
CA THR A 180 13.65 2.48 -3.67
C THR A 180 12.42 2.31 -4.57
N VAL A 181 12.08 1.07 -4.95
CA VAL A 181 10.90 0.75 -5.77
C VAL A 181 9.74 0.18 -4.96
N ILE A 182 10.01 -0.51 -3.85
CA ILE A 182 8.97 -1.00 -2.92
C ILE A 182 8.21 0.20 -2.37
N GLN A 183 6.87 0.18 -2.48
CA GLN A 183 6.01 1.27 -1.99
C GLN A 183 5.21 0.82 -0.77
N VAL A 184 5.08 1.75 0.17
CA VAL A 184 4.31 1.55 1.41
C VAL A 184 3.33 2.70 1.64
N THR A 185 2.29 2.45 2.44
CA THR A 185 1.48 3.53 3.02
C THR A 185 1.99 3.90 4.40
N ALA A 186 2.10 5.20 4.67
CA ALA A 186 2.49 5.70 5.98
C ALA A 186 1.66 6.93 6.36
N ASN A 187 1.35 7.06 7.64
CA ASN A 187 0.67 8.22 8.19
C ASN A 187 1.66 9.19 8.85
N GLU A 188 1.31 10.47 8.90
CA GLU A 188 1.98 11.54 9.65
C GLU A 188 3.38 11.96 9.14
N ILE A 189 3.95 11.22 8.20
CA ILE A 189 5.34 11.38 7.77
C ILE A 189 5.66 12.79 7.22
N PHE A 190 4.69 13.45 6.59
CA PHE A 190 4.86 14.79 6.03
C PHE A 190 4.01 15.86 6.69
N ASP A 191 3.35 15.57 7.81
CA ASP A 191 2.38 16.49 8.43
C ASP A 191 2.98 17.86 8.79
N HIS A 192 4.21 17.88 9.27
CA HIS A 192 4.92 19.15 9.51
C HIS A 192 5.13 19.96 8.22
N ALA A 193 5.41 19.30 7.10
CA ALA A 193 5.68 19.95 5.82
C ALA A 193 4.40 20.36 5.08
N THR A 194 3.30 19.63 5.27
CA THR A 194 2.03 19.83 4.56
C THR A 194 0.99 20.61 5.37
N GLY A 195 1.16 20.71 6.69
CA GLY A 195 0.14 21.25 7.60
C GLY A 195 -1.01 20.27 7.90
N ASN A 196 -0.89 19.01 7.48
CA ASN A 196 -1.85 17.95 7.77
C ASN A 196 -1.79 17.52 9.25
N HIS A 197 -2.82 16.80 9.72
CA HIS A 197 -2.85 16.25 11.07
C HIS A 197 -3.39 14.81 11.09
N GLY A 198 -2.48 13.86 10.88
CA GLY A 198 -2.80 12.48 10.54
C GLY A 198 -3.01 12.29 9.05
N GLY A 199 -2.19 12.90 8.19
CA GLY A 199 -2.26 12.67 6.75
C GLY A 199 -1.74 11.26 6.37
N VAL A 200 -2.18 10.71 5.24
CA VAL A 200 -1.69 9.41 4.72
C VAL A 200 -1.04 9.58 3.36
N TYR A 201 0.12 8.93 3.20
CA TYR A 201 1.03 9.12 2.08
C TYR A 201 1.45 7.76 1.50
N GLN A 202 1.70 7.73 0.19
CA GLN A 202 2.44 6.65 -0.47
C GLN A 202 3.87 7.12 -0.72
N LEU A 203 4.84 6.28 -0.40
CA LEU A 203 6.26 6.57 -0.57
C LEU A 203 7.07 5.27 -0.67
N SER A 204 8.31 5.38 -1.14
CA SER A 204 9.21 4.24 -1.17
C SER A 204 9.63 3.80 0.23
N LEU A 205 9.88 2.51 0.41
CA LEU A 205 10.39 1.95 1.67
C LEU A 205 11.70 2.63 2.08
N ALA A 206 12.63 2.83 1.14
CA ALA A 206 13.90 3.52 1.38
C ALA A 206 13.71 4.95 1.90
N ARG A 207 12.67 5.66 1.41
CA ARG A 207 12.36 7.01 1.89
C ARG A 207 11.88 6.98 3.34
N LEU A 208 11.03 6.02 3.69
CA LEU A 208 10.53 5.85 5.04
C LEU A 208 11.65 5.42 6.01
N GLU A 209 12.50 4.49 5.61
CA GLU A 209 13.69 4.07 6.37
C GLU A 209 14.61 5.23 6.71
N GLY A 210 14.90 6.07 5.72
CA GLY A 210 15.76 7.25 5.90
C GLY A 210 15.23 8.26 6.93
N MET A 211 13.96 8.18 7.31
CA MET A 211 13.35 9.05 8.33
C MET A 211 13.53 8.53 9.76
N TYR A 212 13.89 7.26 9.92
CA TYR A 212 14.00 6.62 11.23
C TYR A 212 15.44 6.20 11.53
N LEU A 213 15.99 6.75 12.61
CA LEU A 213 17.32 6.40 13.13
C LEU A 213 18.43 6.43 12.05
N GLY A 214 18.35 7.37 11.11
CA GLY A 214 19.33 7.53 10.04
C GLY A 214 19.37 6.38 9.03
N GLY A 215 18.26 5.65 8.85
CA GLY A 215 18.19 4.49 7.96
C GLY A 215 18.38 3.14 8.67
N HIS A 216 18.60 3.14 9.98
CA HIS A 216 18.79 1.92 10.77
C HIS A 216 17.54 1.51 11.57
N GLY A 217 16.40 2.17 11.32
CA GLY A 217 15.16 1.91 12.02
C GLY A 217 14.41 0.67 11.56
N TYR A 218 14.68 0.14 10.37
CA TYR A 218 13.95 -1.02 9.82
C TYR A 218 14.15 -2.28 10.69
N LEU A 219 13.05 -2.90 11.11
CA LEU A 219 13.07 -4.11 11.93
C LEU A 219 12.89 -5.39 11.10
N GLY A 220 12.28 -5.28 9.92
CA GLY A 220 11.81 -6.41 9.13
C GLY A 220 10.33 -6.29 8.78
N TRP A 221 9.76 -7.41 8.34
CA TRP A 221 8.35 -7.49 7.96
C TRP A 221 7.62 -8.63 8.66
N SER A 222 6.29 -8.64 8.61
CA SER A 222 5.47 -9.76 9.07
C SER A 222 4.31 -10.08 8.12
N ASP A 223 3.76 -11.27 8.26
CA ASP A 223 2.42 -11.56 7.78
C ASP A 223 1.41 -10.52 8.34
N PRO A 224 0.33 -10.19 7.62
CA PRO A 224 -0.63 -9.16 8.01
C PRO A 224 -1.61 -9.67 9.07
N VAL A 225 -1.10 -9.99 10.26
CA VAL A 225 -1.91 -10.44 11.39
C VAL A 225 -2.45 -9.23 12.14
N CYS A 226 -3.75 -9.22 12.43
CA CYS A 226 -4.37 -8.24 13.31
C CYS A 226 -5.22 -8.96 14.36
N ALA A 227 -5.23 -8.44 15.58
CA ALA A 227 -5.98 -9.00 16.72
C ALA A 227 -7.18 -8.12 17.12
N GLY A 228 -7.45 -7.06 16.36
CA GLY A 228 -8.49 -6.09 16.68
C GLY A 228 -9.90 -6.53 16.30
N ALA A 229 -10.87 -5.68 16.64
CA ALA A 229 -12.25 -5.86 16.22
C ALA A 229 -12.38 -5.66 14.70
N LEU A 230 -13.33 -6.34 14.06
CA LEU A 230 -13.62 -6.13 12.64
C LEU A 230 -14.37 -4.82 12.40
N VAL A 231 -14.24 -4.25 11.20
CA VAL A 231 -15.12 -3.15 10.78
C VAL A 231 -16.55 -3.68 10.62
N PRO A 232 -17.57 -3.00 11.21
CA PRO A 232 -18.95 -3.39 11.00
C PRO A 232 -19.34 -3.39 9.52
N PRO A 233 -20.13 -4.36 9.05
CA PRO A 233 -20.65 -4.36 7.69
C PRO A 233 -21.38 -3.05 7.38
N GLY A 234 -21.08 -2.44 6.23
CA GLY A 234 -21.74 -1.20 5.78
C GLY A 234 -21.21 0.10 6.41
N ALA A 235 -20.14 0.05 7.21
CA ALA A 235 -19.45 1.27 7.63
C ALA A 235 -18.90 2.02 6.39
N PRO A 236 -19.06 3.35 6.31
CA PRO A 236 -18.57 4.11 5.17
C PRO A 236 -17.05 3.96 5.04
N SER A 237 -16.58 3.57 3.85
CA SER A 237 -15.17 3.65 3.49
C SER A 237 -14.71 5.10 3.58
N ALA A 238 -13.46 5.31 3.95
CA ALA A 238 -12.88 6.58 4.43
C ALA A 238 -12.84 7.78 3.46
N ASN A 239 -13.64 7.78 2.40
CA ASN A 239 -13.82 8.91 1.49
C ASN A 239 -14.90 9.91 1.93
N ALA A 240 -15.41 9.83 3.17
CA ALA A 240 -16.20 10.92 3.73
C ALA A 240 -15.27 12.02 4.26
N GLY A 241 -14.64 12.75 3.34
CA GLY A 241 -13.88 13.95 3.65
C GLY A 241 -14.73 14.95 4.43
N SER A 242 -14.17 15.45 5.52
CA SER A 242 -14.51 16.74 6.13
C SER A 242 -13.23 17.51 6.35
#